data_AF-A0A2T0VT30-F1
#
_entry.id   AF-A0A2T0VT30-F1
#
_cell.length_a   1.000
_cell.length_b   1.000
_cell.length_c   1.000
_cell.angle_alpha   90.00
_cell.angle_beta   90.00
_cell.angle_gamma   90.00
#
_symmetry.space_group_name_H-M   'P 1'
#
loop_
_entity.id
_entity.type
_entity.pdbx_description
1 polymer ?
#
loop_
_entity_poly.entity_id
_entity_poly.type
_entity_poly.pdbx_seq_one_letter_code
_entity_poly.pdbx_strand_id
1 'polypeptide(L)'
;MALLRALGIPCRFHGFTIGKRLQRGVIPEAIYPLVPQSIIHSWVEVLYEDQWLNLEGFILDPLQRSFPDRSSLCAFGVGTETLQAPSVDWRGESTYIQQTGINHDCGVFDDPDTFYTTHSQLSRFARFVIQRFYPALDEPQC
;
A
#
# COMPACT_ATOMS: atom_id res chain seq x y z
N MET A 1 -8.32 3.39 10.41
CA MET A 1 -9.69 2.99 10.85
C MET A 1 -9.98 3.32 12.32
N ALA A 2 -9.16 2.91 13.29
CA ALA A 2 -9.44 3.12 14.71
C ALA A 2 -9.81 4.58 15.07
N LEU A 3 -9.00 5.54 14.62
CA LEU A 3 -9.28 6.98 14.80
C LEU A 3 -10.62 7.39 14.17
N LEU A 4 -10.88 6.99 12.93
CA LEU A 4 -12.12 7.31 12.21
C LEU A 4 -13.35 6.79 12.97
N ARG A 5 -13.28 5.54 13.45
CA ARG A 5 -14.34 4.93 14.25
C ARG A 5 -14.55 5.65 15.58
N ALA A 6 -13.46 6.05 16.25
CA ALA A 6 -13.55 6.82 17.50
C ALA A 6 -14.23 8.19 17.29
N LEU A 7 -14.12 8.76 16.10
CA LEU A 7 -14.78 10.00 15.69
C LEU A 7 -16.20 9.79 15.13
N GLY A 8 -16.70 8.54 15.11
CA GLY A 8 -18.03 8.22 14.56
C GLY A 8 -18.12 8.27 13.04
N ILE A 9 -16.98 8.29 12.32
CA ILE A 9 -16.94 8.31 10.86
C ILE A 9 -17.08 6.86 10.36
N PRO A 10 -18.12 6.54 9.55
CA PRO A 10 -18.24 5.21 8.96
C PRO A 10 -17.05 4.93 8.04
N CYS A 11 -16.40 3.79 8.25
CA CYS A 11 -15.24 3.38 7.45
C CYS A 11 -15.20 1.87 7.24
N ARG A 12 -14.66 1.43 6.10
CA ARG A 12 -14.43 0.02 5.77
C ARG A 12 -13.02 -0.20 5.23
N PHE A 13 -12.53 -1.42 5.36
CA PHE A 13 -11.23 -1.83 4.85
C PHE A 13 -11.39 -2.32 3.41
N HIS A 14 -10.54 -1.89 2.49
CA HIS A 14 -10.52 -2.44 1.13
C HIS A 14 -9.20 -3.15 0.92
N GLY A 15 -9.26 -4.46 0.70
CA GLY A 15 -8.10 -5.30 0.48
C GLY A 15 -7.88 -5.58 -1.00
N PHE A 16 -6.62 -5.60 -1.43
CA PHE A 16 -6.23 -5.93 -2.80
C PHE A 16 -4.79 -6.42 -2.83
N THR A 17 -4.32 -6.80 -4.00
CA THR A 17 -2.90 -7.08 -4.23
C THR A 17 -2.33 -6.22 -5.35
N ILE A 18 -1.05 -5.90 -5.21
CA ILE A 18 -0.26 -5.08 -6.14
C ILE A 18 0.91 -5.88 -6.71
N GLY A 19 1.37 -5.50 -7.90
CA GLY A 19 2.58 -6.09 -8.49
C GLY A 19 3.84 -5.71 -7.71
N LYS A 20 4.73 -6.68 -7.44
CA LYS A 20 5.97 -6.45 -6.66
C LYS A 20 6.92 -5.38 -7.21
N ARG A 21 6.80 -5.05 -8.50
CA ARG A 21 7.54 -3.95 -9.14
C ARG A 21 7.34 -2.63 -8.40
N LEU A 22 6.15 -2.39 -7.86
CA LEU A 22 5.84 -1.20 -7.08
C LEU A 22 6.72 -1.08 -5.83
N GLN A 23 7.17 -2.20 -5.26
CA GLN A 23 8.05 -2.23 -4.09
C GLN A 23 9.55 -2.28 -4.44
N ARG A 24 9.91 -2.20 -5.73
CA ARG A 24 11.32 -2.11 -6.12
C ARG A 24 11.93 -0.83 -5.57
N GLY A 25 13.13 -0.94 -4.99
CA GLY A 25 13.79 0.17 -4.28
C GLY A 25 13.42 0.28 -2.80
N VAL A 26 12.36 -0.40 -2.34
CA VAL A 26 12.08 -0.62 -0.90
C VAL A 26 12.66 -1.95 -0.45
N ILE A 27 12.37 -3.01 -1.23
CA ILE A 27 12.90 -4.34 -0.97
C ILE A 27 14.37 -4.41 -1.42
N PRO A 28 15.31 -4.93 -0.60
CA PRO A 28 16.68 -5.17 -1.01
C PRO A 28 16.77 -6.07 -2.25
N GLU A 29 17.57 -5.69 -3.24
CA GLU A 29 17.69 -6.44 -4.50
C GLU A 29 18.13 -7.90 -4.30
N ALA A 30 18.89 -8.19 -3.22
CA ALA A 30 19.32 -9.55 -2.88
C ALA A 30 18.15 -10.51 -2.59
N ILE A 31 17.03 -10.01 -2.05
CA ILE A 31 15.85 -10.84 -1.72
C ILE A 31 14.67 -10.62 -2.68
N TYR A 32 14.74 -9.60 -3.53
CA TYR A 32 13.67 -9.28 -4.47
C TYR A 32 13.20 -10.45 -5.37
N PRO A 33 14.07 -11.39 -5.81
CA PRO A 33 13.63 -12.60 -6.50
C PRO A 33 12.76 -13.53 -5.66
N LEU A 34 12.95 -13.56 -4.34
CA LEU A 34 12.21 -14.39 -3.39
C LEU A 34 10.85 -13.79 -3.01
N VAL A 35 10.64 -12.51 -3.29
CA VAL A 35 9.37 -11.83 -3.00
C VAL A 35 8.28 -12.29 -4.00
N PRO A 36 7.07 -12.63 -3.49
CA PRO A 36 5.92 -12.99 -4.32
C PRO A 36 5.61 -11.94 -5.39
N GLN A 37 5.07 -12.37 -6.53
CA GLN A 37 4.72 -11.45 -7.62
C GLN A 37 3.59 -10.49 -7.25
N SER A 38 2.64 -10.94 -6.43
CA SER A 38 1.54 -10.15 -5.89
C SER A 38 1.77 -9.89 -4.41
N ILE A 39 1.55 -8.65 -3.99
CA ILE A 39 1.74 -8.21 -2.61
C ILE A 39 0.44 -7.64 -2.09
N ILE A 40 -0.01 -8.16 -0.95
CA ILE A 40 -1.19 -7.71 -0.23
C ILE A 40 -1.02 -6.25 0.16
N HIS A 41 -2.04 -5.47 -0.15
CA HIS A 41 -2.13 -4.07 0.20
C HIS A 41 -3.58 -3.67 0.50
N SER A 42 -3.76 -2.44 0.96
CA SER A 42 -5.06 -1.97 1.40
C SER A 42 -5.14 -0.46 1.48
N TRP A 43 -6.35 0.07 1.35
CA TRP A 43 -6.72 1.42 1.79
C TRP A 43 -7.93 1.36 2.71
N VAL A 44 -8.27 2.51 3.29
CA VAL A 44 -9.50 2.69 4.05
C VAL A 44 -10.48 3.45 3.18
N GLU A 45 -11.74 3.05 3.17
CA GLU A 45 -12.80 3.86 2.59
C GLU A 45 -13.63 4.51 3.70
N VAL A 46 -14.04 5.75 3.48
CA VAL A 46 -14.91 6.50 4.39
C VAL A 46 -16.19 6.91 3.69
N LEU A 47 -17.29 6.94 4.44
CA LEU A 47 -18.55 7.46 3.94
C LEU A 47 -18.57 8.99 4.10
N TYR A 48 -18.67 9.70 2.98
CA TYR A 48 -18.76 11.16 2.93
C TYR A 48 -19.83 11.54 1.90
N GLU A 49 -20.81 12.36 2.29
CA GLU A 49 -21.92 12.80 1.40
C GLU A 49 -22.59 11.63 0.64
N ASP A 50 -22.92 10.55 1.34
CA ASP A 50 -23.52 9.31 0.80
C ASP A 50 -22.66 8.57 -0.24
N GLN A 51 -21.38 8.90 -0.34
CA GLN A 51 -20.40 8.26 -1.22
C GLN A 51 -19.26 7.63 -0.43
N TRP A 52 -18.79 6.46 -0.89
CA TRP A 52 -17.59 5.83 -0.36
C TRP A 52 -16.37 6.41 -1.06
N LEU A 53 -15.51 7.08 -0.30
CA LEU A 53 -14.27 7.70 -0.77
C LEU A 53 -13.06 6.92 -0.29
N ASN A 54 -12.10 6.72 -1.19
CA ASN A 54 -10.88 5.97 -0.90
C ASN A 54 -9.86 6.91 -0.26
N LEU A 55 -9.30 6.50 0.88
CA LEU A 55 -8.26 7.22 1.60
C LEU A 55 -6.94 6.44 1.55
N GLU A 56 -6.00 6.99 0.79
CA GLU A 56 -4.59 6.61 0.73
C GLU A 56 -3.74 7.79 1.18
N GLY A 57 -2.87 7.57 2.16
CA GLY A 57 -1.93 8.59 2.63
C GLY A 57 -0.51 8.28 2.16
N PHE A 58 0.05 9.13 1.29
CA PHE A 58 1.47 9.04 0.89
C PHE A 58 2.18 10.37 1.11
N ILE A 59 3.41 10.27 1.61
CA ILE A 59 4.34 11.40 1.73
C ILE A 59 5.30 11.32 0.54
N LEU A 60 5.10 12.16 -0.47
CA LEU A 60 5.83 12.07 -1.74
C LEU A 60 6.99 13.07 -1.85
N ASP A 61 7.12 14.05 -0.95
CA ASP A 61 8.14 15.11 -1.03
C ASP A 61 9.57 14.59 -1.27
N PRO A 62 10.05 13.53 -0.58
CA PRO A 62 11.40 13.03 -0.83
C PRO A 62 11.58 12.47 -2.24
N LEU A 63 10.55 11.80 -2.77
CA LEU A 63 10.56 11.22 -4.12
C LEU A 63 10.44 12.31 -5.18
N GLN A 64 9.62 13.33 -4.96
CA GLN A 64 9.52 14.50 -5.84
C GLN A 64 10.88 15.19 -6.01
N ARG A 65 11.60 15.42 -4.90
CA ARG A 65 12.96 16.00 -4.92
C ARG A 65 13.99 15.11 -5.59
N SER A 66 13.86 13.79 -5.43
CA SER A 66 14.79 12.81 -6.02
C SER A 66 14.56 12.60 -7.52
N PHE A 67 13.34 12.86 -8.00
CA PHE A 67 12.94 12.66 -9.40
C PHE A 67 12.20 13.88 -9.96
N PRO A 68 12.83 15.08 -9.99
CA PRO A 68 12.16 16.33 -10.36
C PRO A 68 11.61 16.32 -11.79
N ASP A 69 12.30 15.63 -12.71
CA ASP A 69 11.93 15.58 -14.13
C ASP A 69 10.93 14.46 -14.47
N ARG A 70 10.44 13.70 -13.47
CA ARG A 70 9.49 12.60 -13.70
C ARG A 70 8.07 13.02 -13.33
N SER A 71 7.16 12.83 -14.27
CA SER A 71 5.72 12.94 -14.03
C SER A 71 5.14 11.66 -13.42
N SER A 72 5.66 10.48 -13.76
CA SER A 72 5.16 9.20 -13.25
C SER A 72 6.23 8.38 -12.54
N LEU A 73 5.80 7.53 -11.60
CA LEU A 73 6.66 6.66 -10.82
C LEU A 73 5.91 5.37 -10.45
N CYS A 74 6.55 4.23 -10.71
CA CYS A 74 6.11 2.90 -10.29
C CYS A 74 7.28 2.18 -9.59
N ALA A 75 7.63 2.66 -8.40
CA ALA A 75 8.73 2.19 -7.56
C ALA A 75 8.62 2.82 -6.17
N PHE A 76 9.45 2.38 -5.21
CA PHE A 76 9.52 2.95 -3.86
C PHE A 76 8.19 2.94 -3.10
N GLY A 77 7.31 1.97 -3.38
CA GLY A 77 6.00 1.90 -2.75
C GLY A 77 4.95 2.82 -3.39
N VAL A 78 5.26 3.49 -4.50
CA VAL A 78 4.41 4.49 -5.15
C VAL A 78 4.12 4.08 -6.60
N GLY A 79 2.86 4.24 -7.02
CA GLY A 79 2.36 3.92 -8.37
C GLY A 79 1.47 5.03 -8.92
N THR A 80 2.05 6.16 -9.32
CA THR A 80 1.31 7.35 -9.75
C THR A 80 1.77 7.86 -11.12
N GLU A 81 0.84 8.45 -11.87
CA GLU A 81 1.10 9.17 -13.12
C GLU A 81 1.34 10.67 -12.90
N THR A 82 1.15 11.17 -11.67
CA THR A 82 1.21 12.60 -11.30
C THR A 82 2.10 12.85 -10.09
N LEU A 83 3.34 12.34 -10.10
CA LEU A 83 4.32 12.47 -9.02
C LEU A 83 4.54 13.91 -8.57
N GLN A 84 4.60 14.88 -9.49
CA GLN A 84 4.85 16.29 -9.16
C GLN A 84 3.60 17.05 -8.71
N ALA A 85 2.41 16.48 -8.88
CA ALA A 85 1.14 17.07 -8.47
C ALA A 85 0.18 15.96 -8.00
N PRO A 86 0.54 15.22 -6.94
CA PRO A 86 -0.27 14.10 -6.49
C PRO A 86 -1.52 14.64 -5.80
N SER A 87 -2.65 13.94 -5.95
CA SER A 87 -3.89 14.30 -5.26
C SER A 87 -3.83 13.83 -3.81
N VAL A 88 -3.03 14.51 -2.99
CA VAL A 88 -2.85 14.22 -1.55
C VAL A 88 -3.66 15.15 -0.64
N ASP A 89 -4.13 16.29 -1.19
CA ASP A 89 -5.00 17.21 -0.46
C ASP A 89 -6.41 16.64 -0.33
N TRP A 90 -7.01 16.77 0.85
CA TRP A 90 -8.42 16.45 1.02
C TRP A 90 -9.29 17.48 0.30
N ARG A 91 -10.02 17.02 -0.72
CA ARG A 91 -10.97 17.84 -1.51
C ARG A 91 -12.40 17.28 -1.50
N GLY A 92 -12.70 16.34 -0.59
CA GLY A 92 -13.95 15.59 -0.63
C GLY A 92 -14.00 14.58 -1.78
N GLU A 93 -12.83 14.17 -2.28
CA GLU A 93 -12.69 13.21 -3.38
C GLU A 93 -11.74 12.08 -2.94
N SER A 94 -11.86 10.93 -3.60
CA SER A 94 -10.95 9.82 -3.38
C SER A 94 -9.50 10.20 -3.72
N THR A 95 -8.57 9.78 -2.88
CA THR A 95 -7.13 9.86 -3.13
C THR A 95 -6.67 8.54 -3.78
N TYR A 96 -5.98 8.60 -4.92
CA TYR A 96 -5.47 7.42 -5.63
C TYR A 96 -3.99 7.57 -5.94
N ILE A 97 -3.14 6.80 -5.28
CA ILE A 97 -1.67 6.87 -5.42
C ILE A 97 -1.06 5.52 -5.78
N GLN A 98 -1.76 4.41 -5.55
CA GLN A 98 -1.30 3.06 -5.91
C GLN A 98 -2.21 2.28 -6.84
N GLN A 99 -3.31 2.88 -7.30
CA GLN A 99 -4.29 2.21 -8.14
C GLN A 99 -3.68 1.59 -9.41
N THR A 100 -2.66 2.22 -9.99
CA THR A 100 -1.97 1.71 -11.19
C THR A 100 -1.22 0.40 -10.96
N GLY A 101 -0.95 0.05 -9.71
CA GLY A 101 -0.22 -1.16 -9.33
C GLY A 101 -1.10 -2.37 -9.01
N ILE A 102 -2.41 -2.20 -8.93
CA ILE A 102 -3.35 -3.26 -8.52
C ILE A 102 -3.42 -4.35 -9.58
N ASN A 103 -3.25 -5.61 -9.17
CA ASN A 103 -3.39 -6.76 -10.06
C ASN A 103 -4.50 -7.74 -9.64
N HIS A 104 -5.04 -7.62 -8.42
CA HIS A 104 -6.25 -8.34 -7.99
C HIS A 104 -6.94 -7.58 -6.86
N ASP A 105 -8.24 -7.34 -7.01
CA ASP A 105 -9.10 -6.70 -6.01
C ASP A 105 -9.78 -7.79 -5.16
N CYS A 106 -9.62 -7.71 -3.83
CA CYS A 106 -10.21 -8.67 -2.88
C CYS A 106 -11.52 -8.16 -2.27
N GLY A 107 -11.90 -6.91 -2.54
CA GLY A 107 -13.12 -6.27 -2.09
C GLY A 107 -13.02 -5.62 -0.71
N VAL A 108 -14.20 -5.36 -0.16
CA VAL A 108 -14.37 -4.62 1.09
C VAL A 108 -14.64 -5.55 2.27
N PHE A 109 -14.10 -5.19 3.42
CA PHE A 109 -14.17 -5.92 4.67
C PHE A 109 -14.51 -4.94 5.79
N ASP A 110 -15.16 -5.44 6.83
CA ASP A 110 -15.46 -4.63 8.01
C ASP A 110 -14.19 -4.19 8.71
N ASP A 111 -13.18 -5.06 8.82
CA ASP A 111 -11.92 -4.78 9.50
C ASP A 111 -10.72 -5.52 8.87
N PRO A 112 -9.48 -5.07 9.17
CA PRO A 112 -8.27 -5.71 8.67
C PRO A 112 -8.10 -7.16 9.14
N ASP A 113 -8.51 -7.46 10.37
CA ASP A 113 -8.29 -8.80 10.96
C ASP A 113 -9.04 -9.86 10.16
N THR A 114 -10.30 -9.58 9.82
CA THR A 114 -11.15 -10.40 8.95
C THR A 114 -10.47 -10.67 7.61
N PHE A 115 -9.90 -9.65 6.97
CA PHE A 115 -9.18 -9.81 5.72
C PHE A 115 -7.95 -10.72 5.86
N TYR A 116 -7.11 -10.49 6.87
CA TYR A 116 -5.87 -11.26 7.09
C TYR A 116 -6.09 -12.68 7.60
N THR A 117 -7.31 -13.06 8.03
CA THR A 117 -7.62 -14.47 8.35
C THR A 117 -7.55 -15.38 7.13
N THR A 118 -7.81 -14.84 5.94
CA THR A 118 -7.90 -15.61 4.69
C THR A 118 -6.82 -15.23 3.67
N HIS A 119 -6.18 -14.06 3.84
CA HIS A 119 -5.14 -13.56 2.93
C HIS A 119 -3.78 -13.54 3.63
N SER A 120 -2.82 -14.30 3.09
CA SER A 120 -1.45 -14.37 3.62
C SER A 120 -0.41 -14.01 2.55
N GLN A 121 0.58 -13.21 2.93
CA GLN A 121 1.57 -12.67 1.98
C GLN A 121 2.66 -13.67 1.60
N LEU A 122 3.27 -14.29 2.61
CA LEU A 122 4.44 -15.15 2.43
C LEU A 122 4.06 -16.61 2.71
N SER A 123 4.54 -17.51 1.86
CA SER A 123 4.54 -18.93 2.17
C SER A 123 5.41 -19.20 3.41
N ARG A 124 5.11 -20.29 4.13
CA ARG A 124 5.89 -20.68 5.33
C ARG A 124 7.37 -20.86 5.01
N PHE A 125 7.70 -21.36 3.82
CA PHE A 125 9.08 -21.52 3.35
C PHE A 125 9.77 -20.18 3.10
N ALA A 126 9.12 -19.26 2.37
CA ALA A 126 9.69 -17.94 2.12
C ALA A 126 9.94 -17.17 3.43
N ARG A 127 8.99 -17.25 4.37
CA ARG A 127 9.14 -16.69 5.72
C ARG A 127 10.35 -17.28 6.44
N PHE A 128 10.52 -18.60 6.42
CA PHE A 128 11.69 -19.26 7.03
C PHE A 128 13.02 -18.80 6.43
N VAL A 129 13.12 -18.71 5.10
CA VAL A 129 14.36 -18.29 4.42
C VAL A 129 14.73 -16.85 4.80
N ILE A 130 13.76 -15.93 4.78
CA ILE A 130 13.99 -14.52 5.13
C ILE A 130 14.48 -14.42 6.59
N GLN A 131 13.81 -15.07 7.53
CA GLN A 131 14.19 -15.06 8.95
C GLN A 131 15.58 -15.66 9.21
N ARG A 132 15.96 -16.70 8.45
CA ARG A 132 17.21 -17.42 8.68
C ARG A 132 18.44 -16.74 8.08
N PHE A 133 18.29 -16.10 6.93
CA PHE A 133 19.41 -15.57 6.13
C PHE A 133 19.44 -14.05 6.02
N TYR A 134 18.34 -13.37 6.35
CA TYR A 134 18.23 -11.91 6.34
C TYR A 134 17.61 -11.36 7.63
N PRO A 135 18.17 -11.69 8.82
CA PRO A 135 17.57 -11.31 10.11
C PRO A 135 17.49 -9.79 10.32
N ALA A 136 18.38 -9.01 9.68
CA ALA A 136 18.36 -7.54 9.74
C ALA A 136 17.16 -6.89 9.01
N LEU A 137 16.35 -7.67 8.28
CA LEU A 137 15.11 -7.18 7.66
C LEU A 137 13.87 -7.39 8.54
N ASP A 138 14.00 -8.11 9.66
CA ASP A 138 12.94 -8.33 10.65
C ASP A 138 13.06 -7.35 11.84
N GLU A 139 14.12 -6.52 11.87
CA GLU A 139 14.23 -5.43 12.85
C GLU A 139 13.31 -4.28 12.44
N PRO A 140 12.40 -3.82 13.32
CA PRO A 140 11.64 -2.61 13.05
C PRO A 140 12.63 -1.45 12.96
N GLN A 141 12.75 -0.87 11.77
CA GLN A 141 13.40 0.43 11.60
C GLN A 141 12.55 1.45 12.36
N CYS A 142 13.02 1.81 13.55
CA CYS A 142 12.39 2.81 14.40
C CYS A 142 12.77 4.22 13.95
#